data_AF-A0A1J5KVW9-F1
#
_entry.id   AF-A0A1J5KVW9-F1
#
_cell.length_a   1.000
_cell.length_b   1.000
_cell.length_c   1.000
_cell.angle_alpha   90.00
_cell.angle_beta   90.00
_cell.angle_gamma   90.00
#
_symmetry.space_group_name_H-M   'P 1'
#
loop_
_entity.id
_entity.type
_entity.pdbx_description
1 polymer ?
#
loop_
_entity_poly.entity_id
_entity_poly.type
_entity_poly.pdbx_seq_one_letter_code
_entity_poly.pdbx_strand_id
1 'polypeptide(L)'
;MNQLQRFYQWIASTPSLFQPQPPFVDFIDVDAPPLPATEIYEGNRRLGFLYQHLCTKLIDNIPRYQVELEEIQLNTPSGKTLGAIDFILHNNDTGRHEHWEVAVKFYLLHQGVWYGPNAHDQLDKKLDRMLTHQLKMSATKEFTQHHSDYGELSEHLLIQGRLYINPFSPEPTPTKCLGFELNPSQIAGYWCYQSQWELIEEPLYRMEKSCWATGLTQFEHIQERPTDRFIHAQTKDGKFWFVVPDKWPC
;
A
#
# COMPACT_ATOMS: atom_id res chain seq x y z
N MET A 1 19.63 7.90 -7.86
CA MET A 1 18.66 6.81 -7.72
C MET A 1 17.44 7.15 -8.58
N ASN A 2 17.04 6.27 -9.51
CA ASN A 2 15.86 6.51 -10.34
C ASN A 2 14.56 6.27 -9.54
N GLN A 3 13.39 6.55 -10.13
CA GLN A 3 12.11 6.44 -9.42
C GLN A 3 11.79 5.00 -8.96
N LEU A 4 12.12 3.99 -9.76
CA LEU A 4 11.91 2.57 -9.40
C LEU A 4 12.75 2.18 -8.18
N GLN A 5 14.03 2.53 -8.20
CA GLN A 5 14.94 2.27 -7.09
C GLN A 5 14.52 3.00 -5.80
N ARG A 6 14.01 4.23 -5.93
CA ARG A 6 13.44 4.96 -4.78
C ARG A 6 12.22 4.26 -4.20
N PHE A 7 11.35 3.73 -5.07
CA PHE A 7 10.15 3.06 -4.60
C PHE A 7 10.49 1.70 -3.99
N TYR A 8 11.40 0.94 -4.60
CA TYR A 8 11.96 -0.27 -4.01
C TYR A 8 12.54 -0.03 -2.61
N GLN A 9 13.41 0.98 -2.47
CA GLN A 9 13.99 1.34 -1.18
C GLN A 9 12.91 1.72 -0.16
N TRP A 10 11.88 2.44 -0.60
CA TRP A 10 10.75 2.79 0.27
C TRP A 10 10.00 1.55 0.73
N ILE A 11 9.75 0.56 -0.14
CA ILE A 11 9.12 -0.72 0.25
C ILE A 11 9.98 -1.45 1.28
N ALA A 12 11.29 -1.51 1.10
CA ALA A 12 12.19 -2.19 2.03
C ALA A 12 12.32 -1.50 3.41
N SER A 13 12.09 -0.20 3.49
CA SER A 13 12.35 0.60 4.70
C SER A 13 11.11 1.21 5.36
N THR A 14 9.92 0.98 4.81
CA THR A 14 8.67 1.49 5.37
C THR A 14 7.93 0.36 6.07
N PRO A 15 7.52 0.51 7.33
CA PRO A 15 6.76 -0.56 7.98
C PRO A 15 5.34 -0.61 7.43
N SER A 16 4.61 -1.69 7.74
CA SER A 16 3.19 -1.77 7.43
C SER A 16 2.38 -0.67 8.15
N LEU A 17 1.20 -0.34 7.61
CA LEU A 17 0.16 0.46 8.26
C LEU A 17 -0.29 -0.15 9.60
N PHE A 18 -0.07 -1.44 9.81
CA PHE A 18 -0.37 -2.15 11.04
C PHE A 18 0.92 -2.53 11.76
N GLN A 19 0.85 -2.64 13.09
CA GLN A 19 1.97 -3.17 13.87
C GLN A 19 2.26 -4.63 13.48
N PRO A 20 3.53 -5.08 13.51
CA PRO A 20 3.88 -6.46 13.18
C PRO A 20 3.22 -7.46 14.13
N GLN A 21 2.31 -8.27 13.60
CA GLN A 21 1.62 -9.37 14.26
C GLN A 21 0.87 -10.18 13.20
N PRO A 22 0.65 -11.49 13.33
CA PRO A 22 -0.10 -12.25 12.33
C PRO A 22 -1.50 -11.64 12.04
N PRO A 23 -1.92 -11.51 10.76
CA PRO A 23 -1.17 -11.88 9.55
C PRO A 23 -0.25 -10.78 9.00
N PHE A 24 -0.15 -9.62 9.66
CA PHE A 24 0.64 -8.48 9.21
C PHE A 24 2.14 -8.72 9.31
N VAL A 25 2.82 -8.45 8.19
CA VAL A 25 4.26 -8.59 8.01
C VAL A 25 4.87 -7.29 7.49
N ASP A 26 6.18 -7.16 7.60
CA ASP A 26 6.97 -6.12 6.95
C ASP A 26 8.36 -6.64 6.54
N PHE A 27 9.16 -5.76 5.95
CA PHE A 27 10.52 -6.05 5.49
C PHE A 27 11.60 -5.30 6.31
N ILE A 28 11.27 -4.68 7.45
CA ILE A 28 12.16 -3.75 8.15
C ILE A 28 13.44 -4.43 8.66
N ASP A 29 13.35 -5.70 9.05
CA ASP A 29 14.49 -6.47 9.56
C ASP A 29 15.26 -7.20 8.45
N VAL A 30 15.01 -6.87 7.19
CA VAL A 30 15.63 -7.54 6.04
C VAL A 30 16.63 -6.63 5.35
N ASP A 31 17.89 -7.08 5.32
CA ASP A 31 18.94 -6.41 4.54
C ASP A 31 18.79 -6.81 3.06
N ALA A 32 18.10 -5.97 2.30
CA ALA A 32 17.93 -6.16 0.87
C ALA A 32 18.91 -5.29 0.07
N PRO A 33 19.65 -5.87 -0.89
CA PRO A 33 20.51 -5.11 -1.78
C PRO A 33 19.71 -4.09 -2.60
N PRO A 34 20.33 -2.98 -3.03
CA PRO A 34 19.63 -1.99 -3.84
C PRO A 34 19.22 -2.56 -5.20
N LEU A 35 18.04 -2.17 -5.68
CA LEU A 35 17.56 -2.55 -7.01
C LEU A 35 18.55 -2.10 -8.11
N PRO A 36 18.95 -2.99 -9.05
CA PRO A 36 19.86 -2.65 -10.13
C PRO A 36 19.35 -1.47 -10.97
N ALA A 37 20.26 -0.59 -11.41
CA ALA A 37 19.90 0.56 -12.24
C ALA A 37 19.37 0.15 -13.64
N THR A 38 19.63 -1.09 -14.05
CA THR A 38 19.18 -1.71 -15.30
C THR A 38 17.77 -2.30 -15.21
N GLU A 39 17.14 -2.31 -14.02
CA GLU A 39 15.77 -2.79 -13.88
C GLU A 39 14.80 -1.86 -14.65
N ILE A 40 13.95 -2.47 -15.47
CA ILE A 40 12.95 -1.77 -16.28
C ILE A 40 11.58 -2.41 -15.97
N TYR A 41 10.57 -1.57 -15.72
CA TYR A 41 9.19 -2.02 -15.58
C TYR A 41 8.34 -1.54 -16.75
N GLU A 42 7.88 -2.47 -17.58
CA GLU A 42 7.04 -2.20 -18.75
C GLU A 42 5.56 -2.58 -18.56
N GLY A 43 5.20 -3.01 -17.34
CA GLY A 43 3.86 -3.47 -17.01
C GLY A 43 2.83 -2.35 -16.81
N ASN A 44 1.76 -2.68 -16.10
CA ASN A 44 0.65 -1.75 -15.87
C ASN A 44 1.08 -0.57 -15.00
N ARG A 45 0.91 0.65 -15.51
CA ARG A 45 1.29 1.89 -14.80
C ARG A 45 0.49 2.20 -13.53
N ARG A 46 -0.55 1.42 -13.20
CA ARG A 46 -1.25 1.56 -11.92
C ARG A 46 -0.30 1.21 -10.78
N LEU A 47 -0.26 2.09 -9.77
CA LEU A 47 0.66 2.00 -8.63
C LEU A 47 0.69 0.62 -7.96
N GLY A 48 -0.45 -0.07 -7.86
CA GLY A 48 -0.53 -1.40 -7.25
C GLY A 48 0.27 -2.47 -8.01
N PHE A 49 0.25 -2.47 -9.35
CA PHE A 49 1.02 -3.46 -10.14
C PHE A 49 2.51 -3.17 -10.07
N LEU A 50 2.90 -1.89 -10.11
CA LEU A 50 4.29 -1.51 -9.89
C LEU A 50 4.77 -1.90 -8.48
N TYR A 51 3.94 -1.67 -7.48
CA TYR A 51 4.24 -2.05 -6.10
C TYR A 51 4.42 -3.56 -5.94
N GLN A 52 3.53 -4.36 -6.52
CA GLN A 52 3.64 -5.82 -6.51
C GLN A 52 4.92 -6.29 -7.21
N HIS A 53 5.23 -5.78 -8.41
CA HIS A 53 6.49 -6.09 -9.11
C HIS A 53 7.72 -5.79 -8.25
N LEU A 54 7.74 -4.65 -7.58
CA LEU A 54 8.85 -4.29 -6.71
C LEU A 54 8.89 -5.13 -5.43
N CYS A 55 7.74 -5.60 -4.92
CA CYS A 55 7.71 -6.61 -3.86
C CYS A 55 8.32 -7.93 -4.34
N THR A 56 8.00 -8.42 -5.55
CA THR A 56 8.67 -9.60 -6.14
C THR A 56 10.18 -9.41 -6.13
N LYS A 57 10.67 -8.28 -6.70
CA LYS A 57 12.11 -7.99 -6.73
C LYS A 57 12.72 -7.88 -5.35
N LEU A 58 11.97 -7.42 -4.36
CA LEU A 58 12.47 -7.34 -3.00
C LEU A 58 12.60 -8.75 -2.42
N ILE A 59 11.51 -9.54 -2.47
CA ILE A 59 11.42 -10.91 -1.96
C ILE A 59 12.49 -11.81 -2.60
N ASP A 60 12.72 -11.71 -3.91
CA ASP A 60 13.76 -12.47 -4.63
C ASP A 60 15.17 -12.26 -4.06
N ASN A 61 15.41 -11.11 -3.42
CA ASN A 61 16.69 -10.79 -2.79
C ASN A 61 16.75 -11.14 -1.30
N ILE A 62 15.68 -11.69 -0.72
CA ILE A 62 15.61 -12.10 0.68
C ILE A 62 15.88 -13.61 0.75
N PRO A 63 17.02 -14.08 1.29
CA PRO A 63 17.35 -15.52 1.31
C PRO A 63 16.32 -16.40 2.04
N ARG A 64 15.56 -15.82 2.98
CA ARG A 64 14.47 -16.49 3.69
C ARG A 64 13.36 -16.95 2.74
N TYR A 65 13.10 -16.24 1.65
CA TYR A 65 11.95 -16.49 0.80
C TYR A 65 12.36 -16.93 -0.60
N GLN A 66 11.56 -17.80 -1.17
CA GLN A 66 11.58 -18.12 -2.59
C GLN A 66 10.18 -17.90 -3.14
N VAL A 67 10.03 -17.04 -4.16
CA VAL A 67 8.77 -16.89 -4.88
C VAL A 67 8.55 -18.15 -5.72
N GLU A 68 7.48 -18.90 -5.44
CA GLU A 68 7.14 -20.10 -6.22
C GLU A 68 6.02 -19.83 -7.23
N LEU A 69 5.05 -18.98 -6.85
CA LEU A 69 3.99 -18.51 -7.74
C LEU A 69 3.68 -17.05 -7.46
N GLU A 70 3.29 -16.32 -8.50
CA GLU A 70 2.82 -14.93 -8.42
C GLU A 70 1.64 -14.67 -9.36
N GLU A 71 0.81 -13.67 -9.04
CA GLU A 71 -0.34 -13.24 -9.86
C GLU A 71 -1.31 -14.37 -10.26
N ILE A 72 -1.61 -15.30 -9.34
CA ILE A 72 -2.43 -16.49 -9.64
C ILE A 72 -3.91 -16.10 -9.72
N GLN A 73 -4.47 -16.06 -10.91
CA GLN A 73 -5.90 -15.78 -11.10
C GLN A 73 -6.75 -17.03 -10.80
N LEU A 74 -7.68 -16.89 -9.85
CA LEU A 74 -8.64 -17.94 -9.53
C LEU A 74 -9.97 -17.70 -10.22
N ASN A 75 -10.46 -18.74 -10.90
CA ASN A 75 -11.74 -18.73 -11.59
C ASN A 75 -12.59 -19.92 -11.12
N THR A 76 -13.89 -19.68 -10.96
CA THR A 76 -14.87 -20.77 -10.79
C THR A 76 -14.86 -21.70 -12.00
N PRO A 77 -15.39 -22.93 -11.88
CA PRO A 77 -15.61 -23.81 -13.04
C PRO A 77 -16.47 -23.19 -14.15
N SER A 78 -17.32 -22.21 -13.81
CA SER A 78 -18.13 -21.44 -14.78
C SER A 78 -17.36 -20.31 -15.49
N GLY A 79 -16.07 -20.14 -15.22
CA GLY A 79 -15.21 -19.12 -15.83
C GLY A 79 -15.28 -17.74 -15.17
N LYS A 80 -16.10 -17.55 -14.12
CA LYS A 80 -16.15 -16.31 -13.35
C LYS A 80 -14.90 -16.18 -12.46
N THR A 81 -14.21 -15.05 -12.55
CA THR A 81 -13.08 -14.72 -11.66
C THR A 81 -13.54 -14.52 -10.22
N LEU A 82 -12.91 -15.26 -9.31
CA LEU A 82 -13.07 -15.14 -7.86
C LEU A 82 -12.14 -14.07 -7.29
N GLY A 83 -10.91 -14.02 -7.80
CA GLY A 83 -9.87 -13.09 -7.36
C GLY A 83 -8.52 -13.49 -7.94
N ALA A 84 -7.46 -12.91 -7.39
CA ALA A 84 -6.09 -13.28 -7.70
C ALA A 84 -5.29 -13.30 -6.41
N ILE A 85 -4.46 -14.32 -6.24
CA ILE A 85 -3.47 -14.42 -5.16
C ILE A 85 -2.21 -13.69 -5.63
N ASP A 86 -1.68 -12.80 -4.79
CA ASP A 86 -0.48 -12.04 -5.16
C ASP A 86 0.76 -12.93 -5.19
N PHE A 87 1.01 -13.72 -4.12
CA PHE A 87 2.19 -14.57 -4.01
C PHE A 87 1.95 -15.86 -3.24
N ILE A 88 2.58 -16.94 -3.71
CA ILE A 88 2.90 -18.13 -2.91
C ILE A 88 4.41 -18.23 -2.77
N LEU A 89 4.88 -18.21 -1.52
CA LEU A 89 6.28 -18.23 -1.17
C LEU A 89 6.64 -19.54 -0.46
N HIS A 90 7.86 -20.01 -0.65
CA HIS A 90 8.49 -20.98 0.25
C HIS A 90 9.39 -20.25 1.23
N ASN A 91 9.15 -20.43 2.53
CA ASN A 91 9.98 -19.88 3.59
C ASN A 91 11.08 -20.88 3.95
N ASN A 92 12.30 -20.61 3.49
CA ASN A 92 13.50 -21.44 3.68
C ASN A 92 13.91 -21.61 5.15
N ASP A 93 13.55 -20.67 6.03
CA ASP A 93 13.85 -20.78 7.46
C ASP A 93 12.93 -21.81 8.15
N THR A 94 11.68 -21.96 7.68
CA THR A 94 10.68 -22.84 8.29
C THR A 94 10.34 -24.09 7.49
N GLY A 95 10.72 -24.14 6.21
CA GLY A 95 10.35 -25.18 5.26
C GLY A 95 8.86 -25.22 4.93
N ARG A 96 8.13 -24.11 5.09
CA ARG A 96 6.68 -24.02 4.88
C ARG A 96 6.33 -23.06 3.76
N HIS A 97 5.17 -23.30 3.15
CA HIS A 97 4.57 -22.40 2.17
C HIS A 97 3.72 -21.31 2.83
N GLU A 98 3.79 -20.13 2.24
CA GLU A 98 3.13 -18.92 2.72
C GLU A 98 2.34 -18.28 1.59
N HIS A 99 1.10 -17.91 1.88
CA HIS A 99 0.26 -17.11 1.02
C HIS A 99 0.38 -15.65 1.43
N TRP A 100 0.94 -14.83 0.55
CA TRP A 100 1.12 -13.40 0.79
C TRP A 100 0.20 -12.57 -0.09
N GLU A 101 -0.43 -11.57 0.52
CA GLU A 101 -1.15 -10.50 -0.16
C GLU A 101 -0.48 -9.16 0.15
N VAL A 102 -0.36 -8.29 -0.85
CA VAL A 102 0.35 -7.02 -0.72
C VAL A 102 -0.52 -5.84 -1.20
N ALA A 103 -0.45 -4.71 -0.48
CA ALA A 103 -1.16 -3.50 -0.90
C ALA A 103 -0.42 -2.22 -0.50
N VAL A 104 -0.43 -1.24 -1.40
CA VAL A 104 -0.04 0.14 -1.09
C VAL A 104 -1.28 1.04 -1.04
N LYS A 105 -1.46 1.78 0.07
CA LYS A 105 -2.68 2.56 0.34
C LYS A 105 -2.44 3.90 0.99
N PHE A 106 -3.35 4.85 0.75
CA PHE A 106 -3.27 6.21 1.29
C PHE A 106 -4.63 6.60 1.82
N TYR A 107 -4.73 6.86 3.11
CA TYR A 107 -6.00 7.10 3.80
C TYR A 107 -5.99 8.39 4.61
N LEU A 108 -7.08 9.16 4.52
CA LEU A 108 -7.34 10.43 5.14
C LEU A 108 -8.32 10.20 6.29
N LEU A 109 -7.95 10.61 7.50
CA LEU A 109 -8.83 10.52 8.68
C LEU A 109 -9.95 11.54 8.57
N HIS A 110 -11.19 11.09 8.64
CA HIS A 110 -12.36 11.94 8.76
C HIS A 110 -13.41 11.29 9.66
N GLN A 111 -13.77 11.96 10.75
CA GLN A 111 -14.79 11.50 11.70
C GLN A 111 -14.52 10.09 12.22
N GLY A 112 -13.27 9.80 12.58
CA GLY A 112 -12.84 8.50 13.10
C GLY A 112 -12.68 7.39 12.06
N VAL A 113 -12.90 7.68 10.77
CA VAL A 113 -12.80 6.70 9.67
C VAL A 113 -11.67 7.08 8.71
N TRP A 114 -10.93 6.08 8.24
CA TRP A 114 -9.81 6.23 7.31
C TRP A 114 -10.27 6.04 5.87
N TYR A 115 -10.51 7.14 5.15
CA TYR A 115 -11.02 7.17 3.79
C TYR A 115 -9.92 7.32 2.76
N GLY A 116 -10.01 6.62 1.63
CA GLY A 116 -9.17 6.92 0.48
C GLY A 116 -9.55 8.30 -0.09
N PRO A 117 -8.67 8.91 -0.92
CA PRO A 117 -9.02 10.15 -1.60
C PRO A 117 -10.26 9.99 -2.50
N ASN A 118 -10.57 8.76 -2.92
CA ASN A 118 -11.91 8.37 -3.36
C ASN A 118 -12.64 7.73 -2.17
N ALA A 119 -13.68 8.39 -1.63
CA ALA A 119 -14.32 8.04 -0.36
C ALA A 119 -14.98 6.64 -0.30
N HIS A 120 -15.13 5.97 -1.45
CA HIS A 120 -15.60 4.59 -1.52
C HIS A 120 -14.54 3.58 -1.02
N ASP A 121 -13.25 3.92 -1.09
CA ASP A 121 -12.16 3.14 -0.48
C ASP A 121 -12.07 3.52 0.99
N GLN A 122 -12.17 2.54 1.90
CA GLN A 122 -12.07 2.75 3.34
C GLN A 122 -11.17 1.66 3.90
N LEU A 123 -10.28 2.03 4.83
CA LEU A 123 -9.28 1.11 5.37
C LEU A 123 -9.92 -0.11 6.05
N ASP A 124 -10.98 0.09 6.81
CA ASP A 124 -11.75 -0.96 7.48
C ASP A 124 -12.35 -1.95 6.47
N LYS A 125 -13.05 -1.47 5.44
CA LYS A 125 -13.64 -2.31 4.39
C LYS A 125 -12.58 -3.03 3.57
N LYS A 126 -11.47 -2.35 3.27
CA LYS A 126 -10.34 -2.97 2.56
C LYS A 126 -9.75 -4.07 3.43
N LEU A 127 -9.47 -3.79 4.70
CA LEU A 127 -8.89 -4.76 5.62
C LEU A 127 -9.80 -5.98 5.81
N ASP A 128 -11.08 -5.77 6.08
CA ASP A 128 -12.07 -6.86 6.21
C ASP A 128 -12.05 -7.78 5.00
N ARG A 129 -12.08 -7.21 3.79
CA ARG A 129 -12.00 -7.99 2.55
C ARG A 129 -10.66 -8.73 2.40
N MET A 130 -9.53 -8.13 2.82
CA MET A 130 -8.24 -8.83 2.78
C MET A 130 -8.27 -10.07 3.69
N LEU A 131 -8.76 -9.90 4.92
CA LEU A 131 -8.76 -10.95 5.95
C LEU A 131 -9.78 -12.07 5.69
N THR A 132 -10.97 -11.71 5.23
CA THR A 132 -12.10 -12.65 5.11
C THR A 132 -12.22 -13.29 3.73
N HIS A 133 -11.66 -12.65 2.70
CA HIS A 133 -11.75 -13.12 1.32
C HIS A 133 -10.38 -13.39 0.71
N GLN A 134 -9.52 -12.37 0.60
CA GLN A 134 -8.28 -12.49 -0.18
C GLN A 134 -7.34 -13.53 0.42
N LEU A 135 -6.97 -13.39 1.70
CA LEU A 135 -6.09 -14.36 2.38
C LEU A 135 -6.69 -15.78 2.41
N LYS A 136 -8.02 -15.91 2.29
CA LYS A 136 -8.71 -17.21 2.28
C LYS A 136 -8.70 -17.89 0.91
N MET A 137 -8.25 -17.21 -0.14
CA MET A 137 -8.27 -17.75 -1.51
C MET A 137 -7.40 -19.00 -1.68
N SER A 138 -6.27 -19.10 -0.99
CA SER A 138 -5.40 -20.28 -1.03
C SER A 138 -6.05 -21.53 -0.40
N ALA A 139 -7.07 -21.37 0.44
CA ALA A 139 -7.83 -22.48 1.01
C ALA A 139 -9.06 -22.89 0.18
N THR A 140 -9.33 -22.20 -0.95
CA THR A 140 -10.47 -22.53 -1.82
C THR A 140 -10.24 -23.82 -2.60
N LYS A 141 -11.33 -24.45 -3.05
CA LYS A 141 -11.25 -25.65 -3.88
C LYS A 141 -10.58 -25.35 -5.21
N GLU A 142 -10.85 -24.18 -5.77
CA GLU A 142 -10.30 -23.71 -7.04
C GLU A 142 -8.78 -23.64 -7.00
N PHE A 143 -8.19 -23.19 -5.89
CA PHE A 143 -6.74 -23.20 -5.70
C PHE A 143 -6.22 -24.63 -5.43
N THR A 144 -6.74 -25.27 -4.37
CA THR A 144 -6.24 -26.57 -3.89
C THR A 144 -6.32 -27.70 -4.91
N GLN A 145 -7.25 -27.65 -5.87
CA GLN A 145 -7.36 -28.64 -6.95
C GLN A 145 -6.25 -28.52 -8.01
N HIS A 146 -5.75 -27.30 -8.26
CA HIS A 146 -4.69 -27.05 -9.25
C HIS A 146 -3.30 -26.97 -8.59
N HIS A 147 -3.25 -26.79 -7.27
CA HIS A 147 -2.05 -26.55 -6.48
C HIS A 147 -2.02 -27.45 -5.24
N SER A 148 -2.33 -28.74 -5.40
CA SER A 148 -2.42 -29.72 -4.29
C SER A 148 -1.11 -29.92 -3.53
N ASP A 149 0.01 -29.61 -4.15
CA ASP A 149 1.34 -29.93 -3.64
C ASP A 149 1.80 -28.96 -2.52
N TYR A 150 1.12 -27.82 -2.37
CA TYR A 150 1.47 -26.78 -1.39
C TYR A 150 1.00 -27.05 0.04
N GLY A 151 0.10 -28.01 0.24
CA GLY A 151 -0.47 -28.29 1.56
C GLY A 151 -1.22 -27.10 2.17
N GLU A 152 -1.13 -26.93 3.50
CA GLU A 152 -1.73 -25.80 4.22
C GLU A 152 -0.78 -24.60 4.22
N LEU A 153 -1.26 -23.47 3.70
CA LEU A 153 -0.47 -22.24 3.60
C LEU A 153 -0.80 -21.29 4.74
N SER A 154 0.23 -20.75 5.39
CA SER A 154 0.06 -19.65 6.34
C SER A 154 -0.24 -18.34 5.62
N GLU A 155 -1.06 -17.48 6.21
CA GLU A 155 -1.55 -16.24 5.60
C GLU A 155 -0.75 -15.03 6.08
N HIS A 156 -0.25 -14.21 5.14
CA HIS A 156 0.57 -13.04 5.42
C HIS A 156 0.11 -11.85 4.61
N LEU A 157 0.13 -10.66 5.22
CA LEU A 157 -0.45 -9.45 4.68
C LEU A 157 0.48 -8.27 4.86
N LEU A 158 0.97 -7.73 3.75
CA LEU A 158 1.75 -6.49 3.73
C LEU A 158 0.89 -5.33 3.23
N ILE A 159 0.43 -4.47 4.14
CA ILE A 159 -0.23 -3.21 3.74
C ILE A 159 0.69 -2.06 4.08
N GLN A 160 1.34 -1.45 3.09
CA GLN A 160 2.16 -0.25 3.28
C GLN A 160 1.40 0.98 2.80
N GLY A 161 1.88 2.17 3.18
CA GLY A 161 1.15 3.36 2.80
C GLY A 161 1.47 4.59 3.61
N ARG A 162 0.49 5.49 3.68
CA ARG A 162 0.51 6.65 4.57
C ARG A 162 -0.89 7.02 5.02
N LEU A 163 -0.98 7.38 6.29
CA LEU A 163 -2.18 7.90 6.95
C LEU A 163 -2.05 9.42 7.07
N TYR A 164 -3.13 10.13 6.78
CA TYR A 164 -3.18 11.58 6.71
C TYR A 164 -4.19 12.13 7.71
N ILE A 165 -3.80 13.16 8.45
CA ILE A 165 -4.68 13.86 9.42
C ILE A 165 -4.91 15.31 8.97
N ASN A 166 -6.00 15.93 9.42
CA ASN A 166 -6.25 17.34 9.12
C ASN A 166 -5.69 18.24 10.24
N PRO A 167 -4.63 19.01 9.99
CA PRO A 167 -4.04 19.87 11.02
C PRO A 167 -4.93 21.08 11.37
N PHE A 168 -5.89 21.43 10.51
CA PHE A 168 -6.79 22.58 10.67
C PHE A 168 -8.14 22.19 11.30
N SER A 169 -8.44 20.89 11.32
CA SER A 169 -9.63 20.32 11.94
C SER A 169 -9.23 19.06 12.73
N PRO A 170 -8.48 19.22 13.85
CA PRO A 170 -7.94 18.09 14.57
C PRO A 170 -9.04 17.22 15.17
N GLU A 171 -8.86 15.91 15.07
CA GLU A 171 -9.75 14.91 15.66
C GLU A 171 -8.94 13.79 16.34
N PRO A 172 -9.53 13.05 17.30
CA PRO A 172 -8.86 11.91 17.92
C PRO A 172 -8.44 10.89 16.86
N THR A 173 -7.16 10.57 16.80
CA THR A 173 -6.66 9.62 15.81
C THR A 173 -6.89 8.18 16.31
N PRO A 174 -7.63 7.34 15.56
CA PRO A 174 -7.82 5.94 15.94
C PRO A 174 -6.48 5.21 16.01
N THR A 175 -6.25 4.47 17.09
CA THR A 175 -5.05 3.61 17.21
C THR A 175 -5.28 2.22 16.63
N LYS A 176 -6.53 1.86 16.34
CA LYS A 176 -6.92 0.52 15.85
C LYS A 176 -7.82 0.61 14.64
N CYS A 177 -7.78 -0.43 13.81
CA CYS A 177 -8.76 -0.72 12.78
C CYS A 177 -9.14 -2.20 12.84
N LEU A 178 -10.44 -2.51 12.97
CA LEU A 178 -10.96 -3.88 13.16
C LEU A 178 -10.25 -4.67 14.28
N GLY A 179 -9.86 -3.99 15.37
CA GLY A 179 -9.18 -4.60 16.51
C GLY A 179 -7.66 -4.71 16.39
N PHE A 180 -7.09 -4.49 15.20
CA PHE A 180 -5.64 -4.51 14.97
C PHE A 180 -5.03 -3.12 15.18
N GLU A 181 -3.87 -3.08 15.85
CA GLU A 181 -3.13 -1.85 16.12
C GLU A 181 -2.55 -1.27 14.82
N LEU A 182 -2.84 0.01 14.58
CA LEU A 182 -2.22 0.79 13.53
C LEU A 182 -0.80 1.18 13.94
N ASN A 183 0.08 1.30 12.97
CA ASN A 183 1.44 1.78 13.20
C ASN A 183 1.44 3.33 13.20
N PRO A 184 1.66 3.98 14.36
CA PRO A 184 1.58 5.43 14.45
C PRO A 184 2.65 6.15 13.63
N SER A 185 3.78 5.49 13.32
CA SER A 185 4.80 6.03 12.42
C SER A 185 4.29 6.27 11.00
N GLN A 186 3.18 5.63 10.61
CA GLN A 186 2.57 5.78 9.29
C GLN A 186 1.60 6.95 9.19
N ILE A 187 1.28 7.60 10.31
CA ILE A 187 0.56 8.88 10.36
C ILE A 187 1.55 9.99 10.06
N ALA A 188 1.86 10.16 8.78
CA ALA A 188 2.99 10.97 8.32
C ALA A 188 2.61 11.94 7.18
N GLY A 189 1.33 12.25 7.04
CA GLY A 189 0.85 13.21 6.05
C GLY A 189 -0.29 14.08 6.58
N TYR A 190 -0.55 15.16 5.86
CA TYR A 190 -1.65 16.06 6.14
C TYR A 190 -2.69 16.03 5.03
N TRP A 191 -3.95 16.25 5.39
CA TRP A 191 -4.96 16.57 4.39
C TRP A 191 -5.77 17.79 4.81
N CYS A 192 -6.33 18.50 3.85
CA CYS A 192 -7.27 19.57 4.13
C CYS A 192 -8.31 19.72 3.03
N TYR A 193 -9.34 20.49 3.35
CA TYR A 193 -10.31 20.95 2.37
C TYR A 193 -9.75 22.05 1.47
N GLN A 194 -10.33 22.22 0.28
CA GLN A 194 -10.02 23.34 -0.62
C GLN A 194 -10.25 24.69 0.05
N SER A 195 -11.32 24.84 0.83
CA SER A 195 -11.59 26.03 1.65
C SER A 195 -10.50 26.35 2.68
N GLN A 196 -9.69 25.35 3.04
CA GLN A 196 -8.56 25.49 3.97
C GLN A 196 -7.22 25.75 3.26
N TRP A 197 -7.22 25.91 1.93
CA TRP A 197 -5.99 26.09 1.13
C TRP A 197 -5.08 27.21 1.63
N GLU A 198 -5.66 28.37 1.98
CA GLU A 198 -4.90 29.55 2.43
C GLU A 198 -4.25 29.36 3.82
N LEU A 199 -4.60 28.28 4.53
CA LEU A 199 -3.97 27.94 5.82
C LEU A 199 -2.66 27.17 5.65
N ILE A 200 -2.35 26.70 4.43
CA ILE A 200 -1.09 26.03 4.14
C ILE A 200 -0.01 27.09 3.94
N GLU A 201 0.92 27.18 4.89
CA GLU A 201 1.97 28.22 4.90
C GLU A 201 3.04 27.99 3.83
N GLU A 202 3.21 26.75 3.37
CA GLU A 202 4.25 26.35 2.43
C GLU A 202 3.68 26.06 1.03
N PRO A 203 4.40 26.43 -0.06
CA PRO A 203 3.99 26.06 -1.41
C PRO A 203 3.91 24.54 -1.58
N LEU A 204 2.82 24.09 -2.20
CA LEU A 204 2.62 22.70 -2.56
C LEU A 204 3.11 22.44 -3.99
N TYR A 205 3.68 21.25 -4.19
CA TYR A 205 4.14 20.75 -5.48
C TYR A 205 3.41 19.45 -5.78
N ARG A 206 2.64 19.43 -6.87
CA ARG A 206 1.80 18.28 -7.20
C ARG A 206 2.62 17.05 -7.54
N MET A 207 2.15 15.91 -7.04
CA MET A 207 2.76 14.61 -7.28
C MET A 207 1.95 13.77 -8.26
N GLU A 208 2.67 13.16 -9.20
CA GLU A 208 2.14 12.04 -9.98
C GLU A 208 1.99 10.79 -9.09
N LYS A 209 1.12 9.86 -9.52
CA LYS A 209 0.83 8.64 -8.75
C LYS A 209 2.06 7.79 -8.45
N SER A 210 3.03 7.76 -9.36
CA SER A 210 4.31 7.06 -9.20
C SER A 210 5.15 7.60 -8.03
N CYS A 211 4.91 8.84 -7.59
CA CYS A 211 5.62 9.51 -6.51
C CYS A 211 4.83 9.54 -5.19
N TRP A 212 3.62 8.95 -5.13
CA TRP A 212 2.80 9.03 -3.92
C TRP A 212 3.45 8.40 -2.68
N ALA A 213 4.19 7.31 -2.87
CA ALA A 213 4.93 6.67 -1.80
C ALA A 213 6.21 7.45 -1.44
N THR A 214 7.00 7.81 -2.46
CA THR A 214 8.40 8.26 -2.32
C THR A 214 8.61 9.76 -2.27
N GLY A 215 7.62 10.56 -2.69
CA GLY A 215 7.74 12.01 -2.81
C GLY A 215 8.52 12.48 -4.06
N LEU A 216 8.61 13.79 -4.22
CA LEU A 216 9.35 14.46 -5.30
C LEU A 216 10.83 14.62 -4.95
N THR A 217 11.66 14.71 -5.99
CA THR A 217 13.06 15.15 -5.90
C THR A 217 13.30 16.49 -6.60
N GLN A 218 12.33 16.94 -7.38
CA GLN A 218 12.38 18.17 -8.15
C GLN A 218 11.08 18.95 -7.92
N PHE A 219 11.21 20.25 -7.68
CA PHE A 219 10.12 21.13 -7.22
C PHE A 219 9.98 22.28 -8.21
N GLU A 220 9.55 21.96 -9.43
CA GLU A 220 9.55 22.89 -10.56
C GLU A 220 8.31 23.80 -10.60
N HIS A 221 7.13 23.20 -10.43
CA HIS A 221 5.86 23.89 -10.60
C HIS A 221 5.08 23.94 -9.29
N ILE A 222 4.89 25.17 -8.78
CA ILE A 222 4.01 25.39 -7.62
C ILE A 222 2.57 25.11 -8.04
N GLN A 223 1.88 24.35 -7.22
CA GLN A 223 0.48 23.99 -7.43
C GLN A 223 -0.42 25.15 -7.02
N GLU A 224 -1.31 25.55 -7.92
CA GLU A 224 -2.40 26.48 -7.61
C GLU A 224 -3.55 25.77 -6.86
N ARG A 225 -4.44 26.52 -6.23
CA ARG A 225 -5.59 25.94 -5.52
C ARG A 225 -6.44 25.07 -6.46
N PRO A 226 -6.66 23.79 -6.16
CA PRO A 226 -7.48 22.93 -7.01
C PRO A 226 -8.97 23.31 -6.93
N THR A 227 -9.71 23.13 -8.02
CA THR A 227 -11.14 23.52 -8.09
C THR A 227 -12.11 22.36 -7.85
N ASP A 228 -11.85 21.15 -8.38
CA ASP A 228 -12.89 20.10 -8.40
C ASP A 228 -12.42 18.70 -8.03
N ARG A 229 -11.11 18.44 -8.14
CA ARG A 229 -10.52 17.13 -7.86
C ARG A 229 -9.55 17.24 -6.71
N PHE A 230 -9.41 16.15 -5.97
CA PHE A 230 -8.33 16.07 -5.01
C PHE A 230 -6.98 16.13 -5.75
N ILE A 231 -5.99 16.65 -5.06
CA ILE A 231 -4.58 16.54 -5.45
C ILE A 231 -3.82 15.83 -4.34
N HIS A 232 -2.73 15.19 -4.72
CA HIS A 232 -1.69 14.77 -3.79
C HIS A 232 -0.45 15.59 -4.13
N ALA A 233 0.12 16.24 -3.13
CA ALA A 233 1.21 17.17 -3.28
C ALA A 233 2.22 17.02 -2.14
N GLN A 234 3.36 17.68 -2.28
CA GLN A 234 4.40 17.72 -1.27
C GLN A 234 4.90 19.16 -1.11
N THR A 235 5.22 19.56 0.11
CA THR A 235 6.02 20.76 0.37
C THR A 235 7.50 20.49 0.11
N LYS A 236 8.32 21.54 0.01
CA LYS A 236 9.78 21.40 -0.17
C LYS A 236 10.48 20.75 1.03
N ASP A 237 9.94 20.94 2.23
CA ASP A 237 10.45 20.30 3.46
C ASP A 237 10.08 18.81 3.57
N GLY A 238 9.29 18.29 2.63
CA GLY A 238 9.00 16.87 2.50
C GLY A 238 7.64 16.42 3.03
N LYS A 239 6.81 17.30 3.60
CA LYS A 239 5.47 16.95 4.09
C LYS A 239 4.53 16.61 2.92
N PHE A 240 3.81 15.50 3.07
CA PHE A 240 2.82 15.05 2.09
C PHE A 240 1.46 15.65 2.39
N TRP A 241 0.77 16.13 1.35
CA TRP A 241 -0.52 16.80 1.45
C TRP A 241 -1.54 16.24 0.47
N PHE A 242 -2.71 15.87 0.98
CA PHE A 242 -3.92 15.79 0.16
C PHE A 242 -4.75 17.06 0.31
N VAL A 243 -5.15 17.68 -0.79
CA VAL A 243 -6.18 18.73 -0.77
C VAL A 243 -7.40 18.18 -1.47
N VAL A 244 -8.53 18.09 -0.76
CA VAL A 244 -9.77 17.47 -1.23
C VAL A 244 -10.88 18.52 -1.41
N PRO A 245 -11.86 18.29 -2.32
CA PRO A 245 -13.01 19.18 -2.46
C PRO A 245 -13.79 19.34 -1.15
N ASP A 246 -14.42 20.50 -0.93
CA ASP A 246 -15.21 20.78 0.30
C ASP A 246 -16.38 19.82 0.51
N LYS A 247 -16.84 19.16 -0.57
CA LYS A 247 -17.89 18.13 -0.52
C LYS A 247 -17.41 16.74 -0.09
N TRP A 248 -16.09 16.53 0.07
CA TRP A 248 -15.55 15.24 0.50
C TRP A 248 -15.81 15.04 2.01
N PRO A 249 -16.07 13.81 2.50
CA PRO A 249 -16.26 12.57 1.73
C PRO A 249 -17.68 12.47 1.16
N CYS A 250 -17.81 12.31 -0.16
CA CYS A 250 -19.08 12.08 -0.86
C CYS A 250 -18.97 10.92 -1.87
#